data_AF-A0A8H7EU29-F1
#
_entry.id   AF-A0A8H7EU29-F1
#
_cell.length_a   1.000
_cell.length_b   1.000
_cell.length_c   1.000
_cell.angle_alpha   90.00
_cell.angle_beta   90.00
_cell.angle_gamma   90.00
#
_symmetry.space_group_name_H-M   'P 1'
#
loop_
_entity.id
_entity.type
_entity.pdbx_description
1 polymer ?
#
loop_
_entity_poly.entity_id
_entity_poly.type
_entity_poly.pdbx_seq_one_letter_code
_entity_poly.pdbx_strand_id
1 'polypeptide(L)'
;MSDDQSNPDVDALFEDDPGSLDEVVDEEDAEDLKLDSVDTKVWLVKISLVLPDGETSENIPQEYSISILPGEVHNKFVFSENEHGGKSISGTVHHECAATPTQLGSYRNIMRKRVIDAGTPQRTVQVLGQNNQPVFVPGASNSMPTSSFSDFITAKKRRTDKEKATRMPRNELMDLLFAAFERYPYWTFRGIVEHTKQPAQYLKEILSDICIHNKRGPYAGNYQLRPEYKQRPSAAELPEGDNEPQQPSSDDDDEDEEAMEMIHV
;
A
#
# COMPACT_ATOMS: atom_id res chain seq x y z
N MET A 1 -2.46 -47.88 -36.53
CA MET A 1 -3.85 -47.59 -36.12
C MET A 1 -3.96 -46.08 -36.15
N SER A 2 -4.65 -45.59 -37.16
CA SER A 2 -4.80 -44.18 -37.47
C SER A 2 -6.07 -43.72 -36.78
N ASP A 3 -5.96 -42.85 -35.79
CA ASP A 3 -7.13 -42.24 -35.15
C ASP A 3 -7.20 -40.78 -35.56
N ASP A 4 -8.05 -40.60 -36.57
CA ASP A 4 -8.65 -39.37 -37.04
C ASP A 4 -9.67 -38.90 -35.99
N GLN A 5 -9.45 -37.73 -35.40
CA GLN A 5 -10.45 -37.04 -34.57
C GLN A 5 -10.58 -35.60 -35.06
N SER A 6 -11.41 -35.48 -36.08
CA SER A 6 -12.13 -34.29 -36.50
C SER A 6 -12.80 -33.61 -35.29
N ASN A 7 -12.45 -32.35 -35.05
CA ASN A 7 -13.17 -31.49 -34.11
C ASN A 7 -14.54 -31.11 -34.71
N PRO A 8 -15.64 -31.22 -33.95
CA PRO A 8 -16.97 -30.89 -34.44
C PRO A 8 -17.19 -29.38 -34.54
N ASP A 9 -17.90 -29.04 -35.62
CA ASP A 9 -18.47 -27.76 -36.02
C ASP A 9 -18.83 -26.79 -34.88
N VAL A 10 -18.22 -25.61 -34.94
CA VAL A 10 -18.75 -24.40 -34.33
C VAL A 10 -19.74 -23.78 -35.31
N ASP A 11 -21.02 -24.13 -35.17
CA ASP A 11 -22.15 -23.45 -35.80
C ASP A 11 -22.14 -21.97 -35.39
N ALA A 12 -21.53 -21.13 -36.21
CA ALA A 12 -21.78 -19.70 -36.22
C ALA A 12 -23.07 -19.48 -37.03
N LEU A 13 -24.18 -19.34 -36.32
CA LEU A 13 -25.46 -18.89 -36.85
C LEU A 13 -25.28 -17.48 -37.46
N PHE A 14 -25.02 -17.42 -38.76
CA PHE A 14 -25.27 -16.25 -39.60
C PHE A 14 -26.53 -16.55 -40.41
N GLU A 15 -27.68 -16.50 -39.74
CA GLU A 15 -28.96 -16.32 -40.43
C GLU A 15 -29.10 -14.82 -40.71
N ASP A 16 -28.66 -14.40 -41.88
CA ASP A 16 -29.16 -13.21 -42.59
C ASP A 16 -28.61 -13.30 -44.02
N ASP A 17 -29.29 -14.10 -44.85
CA ASP A 17 -29.13 -14.10 -46.30
C ASP A 17 -29.92 -12.89 -46.84
N PRO A 18 -29.27 -11.80 -47.29
CA PRO A 18 -29.99 -10.70 -47.90
C PRO A 18 -30.46 -11.16 -49.28
N GLY A 19 -31.74 -11.55 -49.37
CA GLY A 19 -32.37 -12.05 -50.58
C GLY A 19 -32.14 -11.21 -51.84
N SER A 20 -32.34 -11.85 -52.99
CA SER A 20 -32.06 -11.34 -54.33
C SER A 20 -32.64 -9.95 -54.61
N LEU A 21 -31.78 -9.06 -55.10
CA LEU A 21 -32.05 -7.65 -55.36
C LEU A 21 -32.68 -7.41 -56.75
N ASP A 22 -33.62 -8.26 -57.17
CA ASP A 22 -34.16 -8.24 -58.55
C ASP A 22 -35.64 -7.83 -58.66
N GLU A 23 -36.31 -7.41 -57.59
CA GLU A 23 -37.68 -6.89 -57.69
C GLU A 23 -37.87 -5.66 -56.80
N VAL A 24 -37.51 -4.48 -57.32
CA VAL A 24 -38.30 -3.24 -57.38
C VAL A 24 -37.38 -2.09 -57.77
N VAL A 25 -37.23 -1.86 -59.07
CA VAL A 25 -36.82 -0.55 -59.60
C VAL A 25 -37.90 -0.15 -60.58
N ASP A 26 -38.89 0.61 -60.08
CA ASP A 26 -39.85 1.30 -60.95
C ASP A 26 -39.08 2.39 -61.71
N GLU A 27 -39.19 2.39 -63.04
CA GLU A 27 -38.44 3.27 -63.96
C GLU A 27 -38.80 4.78 -63.85
N GLU A 28 -39.59 5.20 -62.84
CA GLU A 28 -39.97 6.60 -62.61
C GLU A 28 -39.12 7.31 -61.52
N ASP A 29 -38.30 6.60 -60.73
CA ASP A 29 -37.45 7.22 -59.70
C ASP A 29 -36.08 7.74 -60.21
N ALA A 30 -35.82 7.62 -61.52
CA ALA A 30 -34.55 8.06 -62.11
C ALA A 30 -34.45 9.57 -62.38
N GLU A 31 -35.54 10.34 -62.25
CA GLU A 31 -35.54 11.79 -62.56
C GLU A 31 -35.24 12.72 -61.38
N ASP A 32 -35.12 12.23 -60.14
CA ASP A 32 -34.85 13.08 -58.97
C ASP A 32 -33.37 13.16 -58.52
N LEU A 33 -32.48 12.39 -59.15
CA LEU A 33 -31.04 12.57 -58.98
C LEU A 33 -30.56 13.69 -59.90
N LYS A 34 -30.59 14.94 -59.40
CA LYS A 34 -29.90 16.11 -59.99
C LYS A 34 -28.43 15.79 -60.27
N LEU A 35 -28.18 15.16 -61.43
CA LEU A 35 -26.88 14.71 -61.93
C LEU A 35 -26.06 15.86 -62.55
N ASP A 36 -26.58 17.08 -62.41
CA ASP A 36 -26.06 18.32 -62.99
C ASP A 36 -25.17 19.07 -61.99
N SER A 37 -25.22 18.72 -60.69
CA SER A 37 -24.40 19.35 -59.67
C SER A 37 -23.01 18.70 -59.62
N VAL A 38 -21.97 19.51 -59.73
CA VAL A 38 -20.57 19.05 -59.68
C VAL A 38 -20.28 18.38 -58.34
N ASP A 39 -20.90 18.83 -57.26
CA ASP A 39 -20.72 18.33 -55.89
C ASP A 39 -21.23 16.89 -55.68
N THR A 40 -22.28 16.47 -56.40
CA THR A 40 -22.79 15.09 -56.34
C THR A 40 -21.96 14.13 -57.22
N LYS A 41 -21.19 14.66 -58.17
CA LYS A 41 -20.30 13.89 -59.05
C LYS A 41 -18.94 13.57 -58.44
N VAL A 42 -18.51 14.34 -57.44
CA VAL A 42 -17.20 14.18 -56.77
C VAL A 42 -17.07 12.82 -56.08
N TRP A 43 -18.16 12.28 -55.52
CA TRP A 43 -18.19 10.96 -54.86
C TRP A 43 -17.97 9.78 -55.82
N LEU A 44 -18.15 9.98 -57.13
CA LEU A 44 -17.92 8.98 -58.16
C LEU A 44 -16.47 8.98 -58.67
N VAL A 45 -15.65 9.93 -58.22
CA VAL A 45 -14.25 10.03 -58.63
C VAL A 45 -13.42 9.01 -57.87
N LYS A 46 -12.87 8.03 -58.60
CA LYS A 46 -11.88 7.10 -58.06
C LYS A 46 -10.51 7.78 -58.04
N ILE A 47 -9.99 8.03 -56.85
CA ILE A 47 -8.65 8.59 -56.66
C ILE A 47 -7.73 7.45 -56.22
N SER A 48 -6.63 7.22 -56.93
CA SER A 48 -5.60 6.26 -56.52
C SER A 48 -4.31 6.99 -56.11
N LEU A 49 -3.79 6.64 -54.94
CA LEU A 49 -2.49 7.05 -54.43
C LEU A 49 -1.51 5.90 -54.65
N VAL A 50 -0.46 6.17 -55.42
CA VAL A 50 0.65 5.24 -55.66
C VAL A 50 1.87 5.73 -54.89
N LEU A 51 2.40 4.90 -54.01
CA LEU A 51 3.61 5.17 -53.25
C LEU A 51 4.86 4.92 -54.11
N PRO A 52 5.92 5.73 -53.95
CA PRO A 52 7.17 5.51 -54.64
C PRO A 52 7.88 4.26 -54.12
N ASP A 53 8.55 3.53 -55.01
CA ASP A 53 9.39 2.39 -54.64
C ASP A 53 10.61 2.87 -53.83
N GLY A 54 10.65 2.50 -52.55
CA GLY A 54 11.77 2.73 -51.65
C GLY A 54 11.85 1.69 -50.53
N GLU A 55 12.96 1.65 -49.80
CA GLU A 55 13.20 0.69 -48.70
C GLU A 55 12.06 0.70 -47.64
N THR A 56 11.38 1.83 -47.48
CA THR A 56 10.25 1.98 -46.55
C THR A 56 8.94 1.36 -47.07
N SER A 57 8.81 1.14 -48.38
CA SER A 57 7.61 0.61 -49.05
C SER A 57 7.61 -0.91 -49.26
N GLU A 58 8.71 -1.60 -48.99
CA GLU A 58 8.84 -3.05 -49.27
C GLU A 58 7.79 -3.92 -48.55
N ASN A 59 7.36 -3.48 -47.37
CA ASN A 59 6.44 -4.25 -46.51
C ASN A 59 5.02 -3.68 -46.47
N ILE A 60 4.70 -2.71 -47.32
CA ILE A 60 3.43 -1.97 -47.31
C ILE A 60 2.80 -2.05 -48.72
N PRO A 61 1.47 -2.11 -48.86
CA PRO A 61 0.82 -1.98 -50.17
C PRO A 61 1.31 -0.74 -50.92
N GLN A 62 1.56 -0.87 -52.22
CA GLN A 62 2.07 0.25 -53.03
C GLN A 62 0.95 1.16 -53.54
N GLU A 63 -0.28 0.67 -53.60
CA GLU A 63 -1.42 1.41 -54.14
C GLU A 63 -2.58 1.46 -53.12
N TYR A 64 -3.16 2.65 -53.00
CA TYR A 64 -4.28 2.98 -52.12
C TYR A 64 -5.38 3.67 -52.92
N SER A 65 -6.61 3.17 -52.81
CA SER A 65 -7.81 3.86 -53.30
C SER A 65 -8.30 4.83 -52.23
N ILE A 66 -8.35 6.11 -52.57
CA ILE A 66 -8.91 7.18 -51.74
C ILE A 66 -10.38 7.35 -52.12
N SER A 67 -11.28 7.06 -51.18
CA SER A 67 -12.71 7.32 -51.30
C SER A 67 -13.07 8.56 -50.50
N ILE A 68 -13.68 9.54 -51.15
CA ILE A 68 -14.21 10.73 -50.49
C ILE A 68 -15.51 10.31 -49.78
N LEU A 69 -15.64 10.61 -48.49
CA LEU A 69 -16.77 10.17 -47.66
C LEU A 69 -17.97 11.12 -47.83
N PRO A 70 -19.19 10.64 -48.17
CA PRO A 70 -20.35 11.44 -48.62
C PRO A 70 -20.92 12.47 -47.61
N GLY A 71 -20.23 12.74 -46.51
CA GLY A 71 -20.61 13.73 -45.52
C GLY A 71 -20.10 15.14 -45.86
N GLU A 72 -20.97 16.12 -45.68
CA GLU A 72 -20.60 17.53 -45.72
C GLU A 72 -19.74 17.89 -44.50
N VAL A 73 -18.53 18.37 -44.72
CA VAL A 73 -17.61 18.77 -43.64
C VAL A 73 -17.88 20.20 -43.18
N HIS A 74 -18.82 20.36 -42.26
CA HIS A 74 -19.03 21.64 -41.59
C HIS A 74 -18.17 21.76 -40.31
N ASN A 75 -17.75 22.98 -39.97
CA ASN A 75 -17.03 23.32 -38.72
C ASN A 75 -15.72 22.56 -38.46
N LYS A 76 -15.02 22.10 -39.51
CA LYS A 76 -13.69 21.47 -39.40
C LYS A 76 -12.61 22.46 -39.84
N PHE A 77 -11.71 22.81 -38.92
CA PHE A 77 -10.60 23.74 -39.14
C PHE A 77 -9.28 23.13 -38.72
N VAL A 78 -8.20 23.47 -39.42
CA VAL A 78 -6.84 23.06 -39.10
C VAL A 78 -6.14 24.21 -38.38
N PHE A 79 -5.63 23.94 -37.18
CA PHE A 79 -4.74 24.86 -36.45
C PHE A 79 -3.36 24.24 -36.32
N SER A 80 -2.34 25.08 -36.39
CA SER A 80 -0.94 24.70 -36.19
C SER A 80 -0.38 25.40 -34.97
N GLU A 81 0.41 24.66 -34.19
CA GLU A 81 1.16 25.17 -33.06
C GLU A 81 2.65 24.95 -33.32
N ASN A 82 3.43 26.04 -33.31
CA ASN A 82 4.88 25.97 -33.44
C ASN A 82 5.52 25.66 -32.09
N GLU A 83 6.74 25.11 -32.10
CA GLU A 83 7.51 24.75 -30.89
C GLU A 83 7.72 25.92 -29.91
N HIS A 84 7.60 27.16 -30.39
CA HIS A 84 7.71 28.39 -29.61
C HIS A 84 6.36 28.89 -29.06
N GLY A 85 5.30 28.08 -29.12
CA GLY A 85 3.96 28.40 -28.58
C GLY A 85 3.12 29.35 -29.45
N GLY A 86 3.57 29.66 -30.67
CA GLY A 86 2.78 30.42 -31.63
C GLY A 86 1.66 29.56 -32.20
N LYS A 87 0.40 29.99 -32.06
CA LYS A 87 -0.80 29.31 -32.59
C LYS A 87 -1.33 30.07 -33.80
N SER A 88 -1.58 29.38 -34.90
CA SER A 88 -2.16 29.94 -36.13
C SER A 88 -3.21 29.01 -36.72
N ILE A 89 -4.16 29.58 -37.47
CA ILE A 89 -5.12 28.80 -38.26
C ILE A 89 -4.53 28.56 -39.65
N SER A 90 -4.43 27.29 -40.06
CA SER A 90 -3.82 26.87 -41.33
C SER A 90 -4.85 26.76 -42.45
N GLY A 91 -6.12 26.48 -42.16
CA GLY A 91 -7.17 26.41 -43.18
C GLY A 91 -8.47 25.72 -42.72
N THR A 92 -9.42 25.62 -43.65
CA THR A 92 -10.68 24.86 -43.51
C THR A 92 -10.55 23.49 -44.16
N VAL A 93 -11.23 22.48 -43.61
CA VAL A 93 -11.29 21.15 -44.22
C VAL A 93 -12.41 21.15 -45.26
N HIS A 94 -12.07 20.88 -46.52
CA HIS A 94 -13.04 20.89 -47.62
C HIS A 94 -13.72 19.53 -47.82
N HIS A 95 -12.98 18.42 -47.75
CA HIS A 95 -13.50 17.05 -47.93
C HIS A 95 -12.83 16.09 -46.93
N GLU A 96 -13.57 15.06 -46.51
CA GLU A 96 -13.02 13.95 -45.73
C GLU A 96 -12.79 12.73 -46.63
N CYS A 97 -11.61 12.14 -46.55
CA CYS A 97 -11.20 11.06 -47.44
C CYS A 97 -10.70 9.86 -46.63
N ALA A 98 -11.16 8.66 -46.98
CA ALA A 98 -10.66 7.41 -46.44
C ALA A 98 -9.75 6.73 -47.46
N ALA A 99 -8.53 6.38 -47.06
CA ALA A 99 -7.59 5.63 -47.90
C ALA A 99 -7.68 4.14 -47.59
N THR A 100 -7.99 3.33 -48.61
CA THR A 100 -8.08 1.87 -48.53
C THR A 100 -7.02 1.24 -49.42
N PRO A 101 -6.24 0.26 -48.95
CA PRO A 101 -5.22 -0.39 -49.77
C PRO A 101 -5.88 -1.24 -50.87
N THR A 102 -5.44 -1.11 -52.12
CA THR A 102 -5.95 -1.96 -53.23
C THR A 102 -5.34 -3.37 -53.16
N GLN A 103 -4.06 -3.47 -52.77
CA GLN A 103 -3.36 -4.74 -52.63
C GLN A 103 -3.65 -5.42 -51.28
N LEU A 104 -4.70 -6.25 -51.25
CA LEU A 104 -5.15 -6.94 -50.05
C LEU A 104 -4.15 -7.99 -49.51
N GLY A 105 -3.28 -8.56 -50.33
CA GLY A 105 -2.33 -9.62 -49.91
C GLY A 105 -1.31 -9.13 -48.88
N SER A 106 -0.54 -8.10 -49.22
CA SER A 106 0.45 -7.48 -48.33
C SER A 106 -0.20 -6.87 -47.10
N TYR A 107 -1.36 -6.22 -47.27
CA TYR A 107 -2.11 -5.62 -46.15
C TYR A 107 -2.59 -6.66 -45.14
N ARG A 108 -3.09 -7.82 -45.58
CA ARG A 108 -3.53 -8.91 -44.69
C ARG A 108 -2.40 -9.43 -43.80
N ASN A 109 -1.16 -9.50 -44.32
CA ASN A 109 -0.01 -9.91 -43.52
C ASN A 109 0.31 -8.89 -42.42
N ILE A 110 0.21 -7.59 -42.72
CA ILE A 110 0.36 -6.51 -41.72
C ILE A 110 -0.72 -6.60 -40.64
N MET A 111 -1.99 -6.80 -41.04
CA MET A 111 -3.09 -6.95 -40.09
C MET A 111 -2.91 -8.17 -39.19
N ARG A 112 -2.53 -9.33 -39.77
CA ARG A 112 -2.23 -10.55 -39.01
C ARG A 112 -1.11 -10.30 -37.99
N LYS A 113 -0.03 -9.63 -38.40
CA LYS A 113 1.08 -9.28 -37.51
C LYS A 113 0.63 -8.39 -36.35
N ARG A 114 -0.16 -7.34 -36.61
CA ARG A 114 -0.70 -6.46 -35.56
C ARG A 114 -1.57 -7.20 -34.55
N VAL A 115 -2.42 -8.12 -35.02
CA VAL A 115 -3.28 -8.94 -34.14
C VAL A 115 -2.43 -9.88 -33.28
N ILE A 116 -1.39 -10.50 -33.85
CA ILE A 116 -0.47 -11.35 -33.09
C ILE A 116 0.28 -10.51 -32.05
N ASP A 117 0.88 -9.39 -32.44
CA ASP A 117 1.67 -8.53 -31.55
C ASP A 117 0.80 -7.95 -30.41
N ALA A 118 -0.44 -7.56 -30.71
CA ALA A 118 -1.41 -7.11 -29.69
C ALA A 118 -1.96 -8.26 -28.83
N GLY A 119 -2.08 -9.46 -29.40
CA GLY A 119 -2.54 -10.66 -28.72
C GLY A 119 -1.48 -11.33 -27.85
N THR A 120 -0.20 -11.09 -28.09
CA THR A 120 0.89 -11.60 -27.26
C THR A 120 0.97 -10.82 -25.94
N PRO A 121 0.69 -11.45 -24.79
CA PRO A 121 0.75 -10.76 -23.50
C PRO A 121 2.19 -10.38 -23.16
N GLN A 122 2.43 -9.11 -22.79
CA GLN A 122 3.75 -8.58 -22.42
C GLN A 122 4.33 -9.21 -21.13
N ARG A 123 3.48 -9.88 -20.34
CA ARG A 123 3.88 -10.63 -19.13
C ARG A 123 3.21 -11.99 -19.14
N THR A 124 4.01 -13.04 -19.04
CA THR A 124 3.53 -14.41 -18.88
C THR A 124 4.09 -15.00 -17.59
N VAL A 125 3.26 -15.76 -16.87
CA VAL A 125 3.69 -16.51 -15.68
C VAL A 125 4.39 -17.77 -16.16
N GLN A 126 5.68 -17.91 -15.86
CA GLN A 126 6.40 -19.16 -16.07
C GLN A 126 6.14 -20.08 -14.88
N VAL A 127 5.46 -21.21 -15.13
CA VAL A 127 5.36 -22.27 -14.13
C VAL A 127 6.71 -22.98 -14.08
N LEU A 128 7.52 -22.65 -13.07
CA LEU A 128 8.72 -23.42 -12.74
C LEU A 128 8.29 -24.83 -12.33
N GLY A 129 8.99 -25.85 -12.84
CA GLY A 129 8.58 -27.25 -12.77
C GLY A 129 8.14 -27.74 -11.39
N GLN A 130 7.35 -28.83 -11.38
CA GLN A 130 6.64 -29.43 -10.24
C GLN A 130 7.52 -29.97 -9.10
N ASN A 131 8.81 -29.66 -9.13
CA ASN A 131 9.80 -29.97 -8.10
C ASN A 131 9.80 -28.90 -7.00
N ASN A 132 9.12 -27.77 -7.23
CA ASN A 132 9.01 -26.64 -6.32
C ASN A 132 7.60 -26.56 -5.69
N GLN A 133 7.11 -27.67 -5.14
CA GLN A 133 5.93 -27.64 -4.27
C GLN A 133 6.15 -26.58 -3.18
N PRO A 134 5.16 -25.70 -2.90
CA PRO A 134 5.30 -24.71 -1.86
C PRO A 134 5.40 -25.42 -0.50
N VAL A 135 6.62 -25.53 0.02
CA VAL A 135 6.94 -26.15 1.32
C VAL A 135 6.32 -25.38 2.50
N PHE A 136 5.69 -24.23 2.24
CA PHE A 136 4.98 -23.42 3.21
C PHE A 136 3.48 -23.76 3.24
N VAL A 137 3.15 -25.02 3.53
CA VAL A 137 1.80 -25.40 3.95
C VAL A 137 1.71 -25.18 5.47
N PRO A 138 0.74 -24.38 5.98
CA PRO A 138 0.50 -24.25 7.41
C PRO A 138 0.26 -25.65 8.03
N GLY A 139 1.19 -26.11 8.88
CA GLY A 139 1.13 -27.41 9.55
C GLY A 139 2.21 -28.42 9.15
N ALA A 140 2.98 -28.20 8.08
CA ALA A 140 4.07 -29.10 7.64
C ALA A 140 5.45 -28.74 8.22
N SER A 141 5.48 -28.18 9.45
CA SER A 141 6.66 -27.57 10.08
C SER A 141 7.79 -28.55 10.49
N ASN A 142 7.75 -29.82 10.12
CA ASN A 142 8.67 -30.82 10.69
C ASN A 142 9.84 -31.21 9.78
N SER A 143 9.93 -30.71 8.54
CA SER A 143 11.00 -31.14 7.61
C SER A 143 11.86 -30.05 7.00
N MET A 144 11.79 -28.79 7.45
CA MET A 144 12.70 -27.73 6.97
C MET A 144 13.55 -27.14 8.09
N PRO A 145 14.87 -26.96 7.87
CA PRO A 145 15.73 -26.27 8.81
C PRO A 145 15.29 -24.80 8.89
N THR A 146 14.68 -24.43 10.00
CA THR A 146 14.20 -23.08 10.29
C THR A 146 15.34 -22.07 10.53
N SER A 147 16.59 -22.41 10.17
CA SER A 147 17.78 -21.66 10.57
C SER A 147 17.97 -20.36 9.80
N SER A 148 17.39 -20.22 8.61
CA SER A 148 17.60 -19.02 7.77
C SER A 148 16.54 -17.92 7.95
N PHE A 149 15.42 -18.21 8.64
CA PHE A 149 14.37 -17.22 8.90
C PHE A 149 14.47 -16.57 10.29
N SER A 150 15.32 -17.09 11.18
CA SER A 150 15.54 -16.54 12.52
C SER A 150 16.27 -15.19 12.53
N ASP A 151 16.91 -14.81 11.43
CA ASP A 151 17.63 -13.53 11.32
C ASP A 151 16.72 -12.37 10.90
N PHE A 152 15.62 -12.66 10.16
CA PHE A 152 14.67 -11.62 9.73
C PHE A 152 13.68 -11.24 10.84
N ILE A 153 13.25 -12.23 11.62
CA ILE A 153 12.49 -12.00 12.84
C ILE A 153 13.33 -12.56 13.98
N THR A 154 13.89 -11.67 14.81
CA THR A 154 14.47 -12.05 16.09
C THR A 154 13.36 -12.66 16.95
N ALA A 155 13.14 -13.96 16.78
CA ALA A 155 12.27 -14.72 17.64
C ALA A 155 12.84 -14.54 19.03
N LYS A 156 12.12 -13.80 19.89
CA LYS A 156 12.52 -13.56 21.28
C LYS A 156 12.92 -14.91 21.84
N LYS A 157 14.22 -15.11 22.06
CA LYS A 157 14.75 -16.33 22.66
C LYS A 157 13.88 -16.60 23.86
N ARG A 158 13.13 -17.72 23.84
CA ARG A 158 12.29 -18.10 24.98
C ARG A 158 13.22 -18.09 26.16
N ARG A 159 13.03 -17.15 27.11
CA ARG A 159 13.88 -17.02 28.28
C ARG A 159 13.83 -18.38 28.99
N THR A 160 14.89 -19.17 28.85
CA THR A 160 15.06 -20.48 29.45
C THR A 160 15.49 -20.39 30.91
N ASP A 161 15.32 -19.23 31.54
CA ASP A 161 15.58 -19.02 32.96
C ASP A 161 14.28 -18.63 33.65
N LYS A 162 13.43 -19.64 33.85
CA LYS A 162 12.73 -19.73 35.12
C LYS A 162 13.76 -20.22 36.14
N GLU A 163 14.71 -19.38 36.50
CA GLU A 163 15.45 -19.60 37.75
C GLU A 163 14.39 -19.68 38.84
N LYS A 164 14.20 -20.89 39.36
CA LYS A 164 13.33 -21.16 40.50
C LYS A 164 14.03 -20.55 41.72
N ALA A 165 13.96 -19.24 41.86
CA ALA A 165 14.46 -18.58 43.04
C ALA A 165 13.69 -19.13 44.25
N THR A 166 14.42 -19.75 45.17
CA THR A 166 13.89 -20.19 46.45
C THR A 166 13.44 -18.97 47.24
N ARG A 167 12.26 -19.07 47.86
CA ARG A 167 11.70 -18.00 48.69
C ARG A 167 12.64 -17.77 49.87
N MET A 168 13.15 -16.55 50.00
CA MET A 168 13.84 -16.12 51.21
C MET A 168 12.84 -15.91 52.37
N PRO A 169 13.25 -16.04 53.63
CA PRO A 169 12.37 -15.78 54.77
C PRO A 169 11.91 -14.31 54.81
N ARG A 170 10.69 -14.08 55.30
CA ARG A 170 10.04 -12.75 55.29
C ARG A 170 10.88 -11.67 55.97
N ASN A 171 11.52 -11.99 57.09
CA ASN A 171 12.33 -11.05 57.86
C ASN A 171 13.51 -10.51 57.05
N GLU A 172 14.30 -11.40 56.45
CA GLU A 172 15.47 -11.05 55.65
C GLU A 172 15.08 -10.23 54.39
N LEU A 173 13.92 -10.54 53.78
CA LEU A 173 13.41 -9.76 52.65
C LEU A 173 13.00 -8.35 53.07
N MET A 174 12.40 -8.18 54.25
CA MET A 174 12.03 -6.87 54.75
C MET A 174 13.25 -5.98 54.98
N ASP A 175 14.30 -6.53 55.60
CA ASP A 175 15.54 -5.78 55.85
C ASP A 175 16.20 -5.33 54.53
N LEU A 176 16.23 -6.23 53.53
CA LEU A 176 16.74 -5.92 52.20
C LEU A 176 15.88 -4.86 51.49
N LEU A 177 14.55 -4.95 51.61
CA LEU A 177 13.64 -3.95 51.04
C LEU A 177 13.81 -2.58 51.70
N PHE A 178 13.94 -2.50 53.03
CA PHE A 178 14.17 -1.23 53.73
C PHE A 178 15.49 -0.59 53.30
N ALA A 179 16.58 -1.36 53.21
CA ALA A 179 17.86 -0.88 52.69
C ALA A 179 17.75 -0.38 51.22
N ALA A 180 16.94 -1.04 50.39
CA ALA A 180 16.69 -0.59 49.03
C ALA A 180 15.92 0.75 48.98
N PHE A 181 14.89 0.90 49.82
CA PHE A 181 14.07 2.12 49.89
C PHE A 181 14.77 3.31 50.56
N GLU A 182 15.77 3.06 51.40
CA GLU A 182 16.65 4.10 51.93
C GLU A 182 17.50 4.74 50.83
N ARG A 183 17.98 3.94 49.87
CA ARG A 183 18.77 4.42 48.74
C ARG A 183 17.93 5.15 47.69
N TYR A 184 16.74 4.64 47.39
CA TYR A 184 15.81 5.27 46.45
C TYR A 184 14.37 5.25 47.01
N PRO A 185 13.71 6.41 47.15
CA PRO A 185 12.36 6.48 47.71
C PRO A 185 11.28 5.77 46.86
N TYR A 186 11.55 5.59 45.57
CA TYR A 186 10.63 5.00 44.60
C TYR A 186 11.32 3.89 43.82
N TRP A 187 10.69 2.72 43.76
CA TRP A 187 11.20 1.56 43.02
C TRP A 187 10.17 0.98 42.06
N THR A 188 10.60 0.57 40.87
CA THR A 188 9.75 -0.19 39.93
C THR A 188 9.65 -1.65 40.37
N PHE A 189 8.50 -2.30 40.12
CA PHE A 189 8.34 -3.73 40.44
C PHE A 189 9.45 -4.60 39.84
N ARG A 190 9.83 -4.32 38.59
CA ARG A 190 10.89 -5.04 37.88
C ARG A 190 12.25 -4.87 38.56
N GLY A 191 12.57 -3.65 39.00
CA GLY A 191 13.81 -3.37 39.73
C GLY A 191 13.88 -4.12 41.06
N ILE A 192 12.79 -4.19 41.81
CA ILE A 192 12.75 -4.95 43.07
C ILE A 192 12.89 -6.45 42.81
N VAL A 193 12.26 -7.00 41.77
CA VAL A 193 12.41 -8.41 41.38
C VAL A 193 13.86 -8.73 40.99
N GLU A 194 14.53 -7.82 40.28
CA GLU A 194 15.92 -8.01 39.88
C GLU A 194 16.89 -7.89 41.06
N HIS A 195 16.62 -6.97 42.00
CA HIS A 195 17.44 -6.77 43.20
C HIS A 195 17.30 -7.89 44.22
N THR A 196 16.06 -8.34 44.49
CA THR A 196 15.76 -9.37 45.49
C THR A 196 15.87 -10.79 44.92
N LYS A 197 15.80 -10.93 43.60
CA LYS A 197 15.69 -12.20 42.87
C LYS A 197 14.55 -13.09 43.38
N GLN A 198 13.50 -12.53 43.98
CA GLN A 198 12.40 -13.30 44.55
C GLN A 198 11.24 -13.51 43.55
N PRO A 199 10.45 -14.60 43.69
CA PRO A 199 9.30 -14.82 42.81
C PRO A 199 8.27 -13.70 42.95
N ALA A 200 7.79 -13.21 41.80
CA ALA A 200 6.90 -12.04 41.69
C ALA A 200 5.64 -12.11 42.57
N GLN A 201 5.08 -13.32 42.77
CA GLN A 201 3.90 -13.50 43.60
C GLN A 201 4.18 -13.21 45.08
N TYR A 202 5.26 -13.78 45.62
CA TYR A 202 5.65 -13.63 47.02
C TYR A 202 6.05 -12.18 47.32
N LEU A 203 6.74 -11.54 46.38
CA LEU A 203 7.13 -10.14 46.51
C LEU A 203 5.91 -9.21 46.56
N LYS A 204 4.85 -9.51 45.80
CA LYS A 204 3.61 -8.70 45.83
C LYS A 204 2.86 -8.81 47.15
N GLU A 205 2.84 -9.99 47.78
CA GLU A 205 2.23 -10.19 49.10
C GLU A 205 2.91 -9.29 50.13
N ILE A 206 4.24 -9.34 50.18
CA ILE A 206 5.06 -8.55 51.11
C ILE A 206 4.96 -7.04 50.81
N LEU A 207 5.08 -6.63 49.54
CA LEU A 207 4.95 -5.22 49.16
C LEU A 207 3.54 -4.66 49.45
N SER A 208 2.49 -5.48 49.46
CA SER A 208 1.14 -5.04 49.85
C SER A 208 1.05 -4.67 51.34
N ASP A 209 1.82 -5.35 52.19
CA ASP A 209 1.85 -5.10 53.63
C ASP A 209 2.59 -3.79 53.96
N ILE A 210 3.74 -3.55 53.32
CA ILE A 210 4.68 -2.48 53.72
C ILE A 210 4.73 -1.26 52.78
N CYS A 211 4.29 -1.40 51.53
CA CYS A 211 4.38 -0.36 50.52
C CYS A 211 2.99 0.14 50.06
N ILE A 212 3.00 1.32 49.44
CA ILE A 212 1.90 1.88 48.66
C ILE A 212 2.27 1.75 47.19
N HIS A 213 1.35 1.22 46.38
CA HIS A 213 1.53 1.12 44.92
C HIS A 213 0.90 2.32 44.22
N ASN A 214 1.74 3.15 43.59
CA ASN A 214 1.29 4.35 42.89
C ASN A 214 0.72 3.97 41.53
N LYS A 215 -0.61 4.02 41.38
CA LYS A 215 -1.29 3.66 40.12
C LYS A 215 -1.35 4.79 39.09
N ARG A 216 -1.12 6.04 39.50
CA ARG A 216 -1.26 7.25 38.67
C ARG A 216 -0.15 8.25 38.98
N GLY A 217 0.10 9.16 38.04
CA GLY A 217 1.10 10.23 38.17
C GLY A 217 2.46 9.91 37.56
N PRO A 218 3.46 10.80 37.71
CA PRO A 218 4.80 10.64 37.15
C PRO A 218 5.53 9.40 37.70
N TYR A 219 5.15 8.92 38.89
CA TYR A 219 5.67 7.70 39.51
C TYR A 219 4.70 6.51 39.40
N ALA A 220 3.84 6.50 38.38
CA ALA A 220 2.91 5.39 38.15
C ALA A 220 3.67 4.07 37.90
N GLY A 221 3.20 3.00 38.54
CA GLY A 221 3.84 1.69 38.50
C GLY A 221 4.94 1.48 39.54
N ASN A 222 5.29 2.51 40.31
CA ASN A 222 6.30 2.42 41.37
C ASN A 222 5.69 2.05 42.73
N TYR A 223 6.51 1.47 43.58
CA TYR A 223 6.24 1.22 44.99
C TYR A 223 6.98 2.27 45.82
N GLN A 224 6.32 2.74 46.87
CA GLN A 224 6.88 3.61 47.90
C GLN A 224 6.59 3.02 49.28
N LEU A 225 7.47 3.22 50.25
CA LEU A 225 7.25 2.72 51.61
C LEU A 225 6.11 3.48 52.30
N ARG A 226 5.30 2.79 53.12
CA ARG A 226 4.31 3.46 53.96
C ARG A 226 5.01 4.41 54.95
N PRO A 227 4.41 5.58 55.27
CA PRO A 227 5.03 6.57 56.16
C PRO A 227 5.28 6.01 57.57
N GLU A 228 4.47 5.04 58.02
CA GLU A 228 4.62 4.31 59.29
C GLU A 228 5.95 3.57 59.42
N TYR A 229 6.53 3.12 58.30
CA TYR A 229 7.80 2.39 58.28
C TYR A 229 8.98 3.29 57.88
N LYS A 230 8.71 4.52 57.42
CA LYS A 230 9.75 5.53 57.13
C LYS A 230 10.39 6.07 58.41
N GLN A 231 9.69 5.98 59.54
CA GLN A 231 10.12 6.47 60.86
C GLN A 231 10.56 5.36 61.82
N ARG A 232 10.82 4.14 61.34
CA ARG A 232 11.60 3.19 62.15
C ARG A 232 13.07 3.53 61.94
N PRO A 233 13.74 4.27 62.84
CA PRO A 233 15.19 4.18 62.87
C PRO A 233 15.52 2.70 63.05
N SER A 234 16.54 2.25 62.32
CA SER A 234 17.05 0.89 62.49
C SER A 234 17.28 0.65 63.99
N ALA A 235 16.86 -0.51 64.49
CA ALA A 235 17.06 -0.88 65.90
C ALA A 235 18.55 -1.09 66.27
N ALA A 236 19.48 -0.49 65.53
CA ALA A 236 20.93 -0.59 65.68
C ALA A 236 21.59 0.70 66.19
N GLU A 237 20.86 1.80 66.37
CA GLU A 237 21.39 3.03 67.00
C GLU A 237 20.51 3.47 68.18
N LEU A 238 20.85 2.95 69.36
CA LEU A 238 20.63 3.63 70.63
C LEU A 238 22.01 3.94 71.22
N PRO A 239 22.31 5.22 71.47
CA PRO A 239 23.11 5.59 72.63
C PRO A 239 22.20 6.23 73.69
N GLU A 240 22.31 5.72 74.92
CA GLU A 240 21.73 6.26 76.14
C GLU A 240 22.34 7.61 76.56
N GLY A 241 21.58 8.45 77.27
CA GLY A 241 22.10 9.33 78.31
C GLY A 241 21.92 10.84 78.17
N ASP A 242 20.83 11.36 78.75
CA ASP A 242 20.66 12.56 79.59
C ASP A 242 21.28 13.94 79.22
N ASN A 243 20.44 14.99 79.10
CA ASN A 243 20.14 15.97 80.17
C ASN A 243 19.18 17.10 79.70
N GLU A 244 18.21 17.44 80.56
CA GLU A 244 17.12 18.45 80.50
C GLU A 244 17.62 19.93 80.63
N PRO A 245 16.76 20.98 80.78
CA PRO A 245 15.64 21.45 79.94
C PRO A 245 15.68 22.99 79.74
N GLN A 246 14.93 23.56 78.77
CA GLN A 246 14.37 24.94 78.89
C GLN A 246 13.33 25.25 77.80
N GLN A 247 12.06 25.30 78.21
CA GLN A 247 11.02 26.21 77.70
C GLN A 247 10.91 27.40 78.68
N PRO A 248 10.15 28.50 78.45
CA PRO A 248 9.18 28.84 77.39
C PRO A 248 9.47 30.22 76.73
N SER A 249 8.81 30.69 75.65
CA SER A 249 7.50 31.40 75.61
C SER A 249 7.32 31.96 74.17
N SER A 250 6.25 31.69 73.43
CA SER A 250 4.99 32.46 73.25
C SER A 250 5.08 33.83 72.53
N ASP A 251 4.02 34.11 71.76
CA ASP A 251 3.59 35.30 70.99
C ASP A 251 4.14 35.40 69.55
N ASP A 252 3.36 35.17 68.48
CA ASP A 252 2.12 35.79 67.95
C ASP A 252 2.36 37.02 67.05
N ASP A 253 1.51 37.09 66.03
CA ASP A 253 1.16 38.19 65.11
C ASP A 253 1.97 38.40 63.81
N ASP A 254 1.38 37.84 62.73
CA ASP A 254 0.68 38.53 61.64
C ASP A 254 1.37 39.56 60.69
N GLU A 255 0.81 39.54 59.48
CA GLU A 255 0.74 40.55 58.41
C GLU A 255 1.84 40.63 57.32
N ASP A 256 1.42 40.16 56.14
CA ASP A 256 1.39 40.85 54.84
C ASP A 256 2.66 41.53 54.30
N GLU A 257 3.10 41.09 53.11
CA GLU A 257 3.23 42.05 52.00
C GLU A 257 3.20 41.36 50.62
N GLU A 258 2.19 41.78 49.86
CA GLU A 258 1.94 41.53 48.45
C GLU A 258 2.86 42.42 47.60
N ALA A 259 3.49 41.88 46.55
CA ALA A 259 3.96 42.70 45.44
C ALA A 259 3.95 41.92 44.12
N MET A 260 2.95 42.31 43.34
CA MET A 260 2.57 41.90 41.99
C MET A 260 3.53 42.46 40.92
N GLU A 261 3.34 42.00 39.69
CA GLU A 261 3.70 42.65 38.41
C GLU A 261 5.19 42.65 37.99
N MET A 262 5.59 42.55 36.73
CA MET A 262 4.91 42.81 35.45
C MET A 262 5.67 42.02 34.35
N ILE A 263 5.01 41.23 33.49
CA ILE A 263 4.73 41.47 32.05
C ILE A 263 5.80 42.35 31.32
N HIS A 264 6.35 42.05 30.15
CA HIS A 264 5.72 41.65 28.87
C HIS A 264 6.76 41.12 27.88
N VAL A 265 6.23 40.36 26.90
CA VAL A 265 6.80 40.11 25.56
C VAL A 265 7.06 41.40 24.81
#